data_AF-A0A1G9HT80-F1
#
_entry.id   AF-A0A1G9HT80-F1
#
_cell.length_a   1.000
_cell.length_b   1.000
_cell.length_c   1.000
_cell.angle_alpha   90.00
_cell.angle_beta   90.00
_cell.angle_gamma   90.00
#
_symmetry.space_group_name_H-M   'P 1'
#
loop_
_entity.id
_entity.type
_entity.pdbx_description
1 polymer ?
#
loop_
_entity_poly.entity_id
_entity_poly.type
_entity_poly.pdbx_seq_one_letter_code
_entity_poly.pdbx_strand_id
1 'polypeptide(L)'
;MELEMTEYIDTSFDFNSDSQGRDPDSDSKTLKDYHRKLWSKKLPCGSGRFDLAPEPDAYLVHRSSNGVHFMASDAITTRLQKRAGRIIRNIPPEDLPAWPGYTIGSSIVFPGNKVDGKMTINGARGFSRKIADRFDLTLECIRRYYDGRQEWSPLEDVLLRYKEFFALFCDFNGYVDFFLLQDLLKDDGEIDFFHDFDNFNTPAVPQNETEYLNYLAKSNSFISARNARIDGEMQNRA
;
A
#
# COMPACT_ATOMS: atom_id res chain seq x y z
N MET A 1 -35.80 -5.49 4.33
CA MET A 1 -35.03 -6.74 4.41
C MET A 1 -33.63 -6.38 3.97
N GLU A 2 -32.87 -5.77 4.87
CA GLU A 2 -31.46 -5.45 4.63
C GLU A 2 -30.73 -6.78 4.49
N LEU A 3 -30.18 -7.03 3.30
CA LEU A 3 -29.20 -8.07 3.12
C LEU A 3 -28.06 -7.75 4.07
N GLU A 4 -27.81 -8.61 5.04
CA GLU A 4 -26.53 -8.64 5.76
C GLU A 4 -25.43 -8.62 4.69
N MET A 5 -24.80 -7.45 4.53
CA MET A 5 -23.66 -7.32 3.65
C MET A 5 -22.57 -8.13 4.30
N THR A 6 -22.36 -9.34 3.80
CA THR A 6 -21.31 -10.21 4.31
C THR A 6 -19.99 -9.43 4.32
N GLU A 7 -19.39 -9.30 5.51
CA GLU A 7 -18.07 -8.68 5.69
C GLU A 7 -16.95 -9.51 5.04
N TYR A 8 -17.29 -10.62 4.38
CA TYR A 8 -16.35 -11.51 3.76
C TYR A 8 -15.48 -10.81 2.70
N ILE A 9 -14.17 -11.08 2.81
CA ILE A 9 -13.10 -10.70 1.88
C ILE A 9 -12.38 -12.01 1.53
N ASP A 10 -12.31 -12.34 0.25
CA ASP A 10 -11.49 -13.45 -0.24
C ASP A 10 -10.08 -12.94 -0.54
N THR A 11 -9.12 -13.24 0.35
CA THR A 11 -7.73 -12.80 0.18
C THR A 11 -6.99 -13.52 -0.94
N SER A 12 -7.59 -14.56 -1.54
CA SER A 12 -7.05 -15.27 -2.70
C SER A 12 -7.56 -14.72 -4.04
N PHE A 13 -8.55 -13.81 -4.01
CA PHE A 13 -9.12 -13.24 -5.23
C PHE A 13 -8.12 -12.34 -5.97
N ASP A 14 -7.82 -12.67 -7.23
CA ASP A 14 -6.99 -11.84 -8.11
C ASP A 14 -7.86 -10.80 -8.84
N PHE A 15 -7.69 -9.53 -8.50
CA PHE A 15 -8.48 -8.43 -9.07
C PHE A 15 -8.22 -8.19 -10.56
N ASN A 16 -7.17 -8.77 -11.15
CA ASN A 16 -7.04 -8.76 -12.61
C ASN A 16 -8.20 -9.49 -13.30
N SER A 17 -8.81 -10.48 -12.62
CA SER A 17 -9.88 -11.30 -13.18
C SER A 17 -11.19 -10.54 -13.44
N ASP A 18 -11.48 -9.48 -12.68
CA ASP A 18 -12.71 -8.68 -12.83
C ASP A 18 -12.49 -7.29 -13.44
N SER A 19 -11.24 -6.96 -13.79
CA SER A 19 -10.86 -5.67 -14.36
C SER A 19 -10.94 -5.59 -15.89
N GLN A 20 -11.23 -6.72 -16.56
CA GLN A 20 -11.38 -6.80 -18.03
C GLN A 20 -10.15 -6.27 -18.80
N GLY A 21 -8.95 -6.55 -18.28
CA GLY A 21 -7.68 -6.09 -18.87
C GLY A 21 -7.35 -4.61 -18.64
N ARG A 22 -8.16 -3.89 -17.86
CA ARG A 22 -7.88 -2.53 -17.38
C ARG A 22 -7.16 -2.57 -16.04
N ASP A 23 -6.80 -1.40 -15.53
CA ASP A 23 -6.11 -1.25 -14.25
C ASP A 23 -7.07 -1.60 -13.09
N PRO A 24 -6.76 -2.63 -12.28
CA PRO A 24 -7.65 -3.03 -11.20
C PRO A 24 -7.88 -1.94 -10.15
N ASP A 25 -6.92 -1.04 -9.94
CA ASP A 25 -7.06 0.06 -8.98
C ASP A 25 -8.19 1.04 -9.36
N SER A 26 -8.50 1.16 -10.67
CA SER A 26 -9.62 1.98 -11.16
C SER A 26 -10.87 1.17 -11.49
N ASP A 27 -10.72 -0.07 -11.95
CA ASP A 27 -11.80 -0.79 -12.65
C ASP A 27 -12.33 -2.02 -11.93
N SER A 28 -11.62 -2.56 -10.93
CA SER A 28 -12.10 -3.69 -10.13
C SER A 28 -13.17 -3.23 -9.14
N LYS A 29 -14.41 -3.69 -9.35
CA LYS A 29 -15.52 -3.46 -8.41
C LYS A 29 -15.31 -4.23 -7.12
N THR A 30 -14.70 -5.42 -7.21
CA THR A 30 -14.40 -6.26 -6.05
C THR A 30 -13.36 -5.60 -5.16
N LEU A 31 -12.27 -5.07 -5.73
CA LEU A 31 -11.25 -4.31 -4.97
C LEU A 31 -11.86 -3.10 -4.27
N LYS A 32 -12.69 -2.32 -4.97
CA LYS A 32 -13.40 -1.16 -4.39
C LYS A 32 -14.29 -1.54 -3.22
N ASP A 33 -15.03 -2.64 -3.33
CA ASP A 33 -15.85 -3.14 -2.22
C ASP A 33 -14.98 -3.64 -1.04
N TYR A 34 -13.88 -4.33 -1.33
CA TYR A 34 -12.98 -4.84 -0.31
C TYR A 34 -12.29 -3.72 0.46
N HIS A 35 -11.79 -2.68 -0.23
CA HIS A 35 -11.26 -1.49 0.43
C HIS A 35 -12.29 -0.79 1.31
N ARG A 36 -13.54 -0.69 0.86
CA ARG A 36 -14.63 -0.13 1.65
C ARG A 36 -14.85 -0.94 2.94
N LYS A 37 -14.95 -2.27 2.84
CA LYS A 37 -15.17 -3.17 4.00
C LYS A 37 -13.98 -3.20 4.95
N LEU A 38 -12.77 -3.41 4.43
CA LEU A 38 -11.57 -3.64 5.23
C LEU A 38 -11.17 -2.40 6.03
N TRP A 39 -11.22 -1.22 5.39
CA TRP A 39 -10.72 0.03 5.97
C TRP A 39 -11.81 0.84 6.69
N SER A 40 -13.10 0.51 6.52
CA SER A 40 -14.17 1.08 7.37
C SER A 40 -14.13 0.48 8.77
N LYS A 41 -13.20 0.96 9.59
CA LYS A 41 -12.97 0.49 10.96
C LYS A 41 -12.66 1.64 11.91
N LYS A 42 -12.54 1.33 13.21
CA LYS A 42 -12.18 2.33 14.22
C LYS A 42 -10.82 2.95 13.89
N LEU A 43 -10.75 4.27 14.02
CA LEU A 43 -9.47 4.97 13.94
C LEU A 43 -8.67 4.68 15.23
N PRO A 44 -7.34 4.52 15.13
CA PRO A 44 -6.52 4.38 16.33
C PRO A 44 -6.43 5.70 17.10
N CYS A 45 -6.69 6.83 16.43
CA CYS A 45 -6.70 8.16 17.02
C CYS A 45 -8.11 8.73 17.16
N GLY A 46 -8.43 9.24 18.36
CA GLY A 46 -9.73 9.82 18.67
C GLY A 46 -10.84 8.77 18.84
N SER A 47 -12.09 9.24 18.91
CA SER A 47 -13.27 8.39 19.13
C SER A 47 -14.00 8.00 17.84
N GLY A 48 -13.36 8.19 16.68
CA GLY A 48 -13.99 8.10 15.36
C GLY A 48 -13.78 6.77 14.63
N ARG A 49 -14.38 6.67 13.45
CA ARG A 49 -14.20 5.57 12.48
C ARG A 49 -13.79 6.15 11.14
N PHE A 50 -13.00 5.38 10.38
CA PHE A 50 -12.63 5.72 9.02
C PHE A 50 -13.68 5.19 8.04
N ASP A 51 -14.94 5.58 8.20
CA ASP A 51 -16.01 5.05 7.36
C ASP A 51 -15.84 5.55 5.91
N LEU A 52 -15.75 4.59 4.99
CA LEU A 52 -15.59 4.83 3.56
C LEU A 52 -16.92 4.61 2.84
N ALA A 53 -17.26 5.55 1.98
CA ALA A 53 -18.45 5.47 1.12
C ALA A 53 -18.05 5.54 -0.37
N PRO A 54 -18.83 4.93 -1.28
CA PRO A 54 -18.77 5.26 -2.69
C PRO A 54 -19.14 6.73 -2.93
N GLU A 55 -18.55 7.33 -3.96
CA GLU A 55 -18.81 8.72 -4.35
C GLU A 55 -18.89 8.79 -5.89
N PRO A 56 -19.88 9.51 -6.46
CA PRO A 56 -19.87 9.86 -7.87
C PRO A 56 -18.55 10.55 -8.26
N ASP A 57 -17.93 10.07 -9.35
CA ASP A 57 -16.65 10.58 -9.88
C ASP A 57 -15.41 10.41 -8.97
N ALA A 58 -15.50 9.59 -7.92
CA ALA A 58 -14.35 9.20 -7.11
C ALA A 58 -14.35 7.71 -6.74
N TYR A 59 -13.20 7.23 -6.26
CA TYR A 59 -13.05 5.84 -5.86
C TYR A 59 -13.82 5.56 -4.55
N LEU A 60 -13.35 6.09 -3.43
CA LEU A 60 -14.06 6.08 -2.14
C LEU A 60 -13.83 7.43 -1.47
N VAL A 61 -14.62 7.73 -0.44
CA VAL A 61 -14.50 8.98 0.30
C VAL A 61 -14.70 8.75 1.78
N HIS A 62 -13.86 9.41 2.58
CA HIS A 62 -14.05 9.55 4.01
C HIS A 62 -14.45 10.98 4.33
N ARG A 63 -15.48 11.16 5.16
CA ARG A 63 -15.94 12.47 5.64
C ARG A 63 -16.01 12.47 7.16
N SER A 64 -15.35 13.43 7.79
CA SER A 64 -15.41 13.65 9.23
C SER A 64 -15.26 15.13 9.56
N SER A 65 -15.33 15.47 10.85
CA SER A 65 -15.01 16.82 11.34
C SER A 65 -13.57 17.24 11.03
N ASN A 66 -12.68 16.27 10.78
CA ASN A 66 -11.26 16.52 10.49
C ASN A 66 -11.00 16.75 8.99
N GLY A 67 -12.02 16.61 8.14
CA GLY A 67 -11.93 16.91 6.72
C GLY A 67 -12.67 15.92 5.83
N VAL A 68 -12.51 16.14 4.52
CA VAL A 68 -13.00 15.27 3.46
C VAL A 68 -11.80 14.71 2.70
N HIS A 69 -11.67 13.39 2.67
CA HIS A 69 -10.57 12.69 2.01
C HIS A 69 -11.13 11.84 0.88
N PHE A 70 -10.87 12.25 -0.36
CA PHE A 70 -11.15 11.42 -1.53
C PHE A 70 -10.01 10.42 -1.67
N MET A 71 -10.34 9.14 -1.58
CA MET A 71 -9.39 8.05 -1.62
C MET A 71 -9.16 7.59 -3.06
N ALA A 72 -8.04 6.93 -3.28
CA ALA A 72 -7.74 6.12 -4.44
C ALA A 72 -7.16 4.78 -3.98
N SER A 73 -7.43 3.70 -4.72
CA SER A 73 -6.67 2.46 -4.60
C SER A 73 -5.24 2.69 -5.08
N ASP A 74 -4.29 2.01 -4.46
CA ASP A 74 -2.90 2.06 -4.85
C ASP A 74 -2.20 0.72 -4.61
N ALA A 75 -1.52 0.21 -5.64
CA ALA A 75 -0.70 -0.98 -5.54
C ALA A 75 0.50 -0.75 -4.61
N ILE A 76 0.59 -1.53 -3.53
CA ILE A 76 1.77 -1.55 -2.66
C ILE A 76 2.79 -2.62 -3.10
N THR A 77 2.57 -3.18 -4.28
CA THR A 77 3.41 -4.21 -4.88
C THR A 77 3.86 -3.75 -6.25
N THR A 78 5.15 -3.90 -6.52
CA THR A 78 5.70 -3.59 -7.84
C THR A 78 6.71 -4.65 -8.22
N ARG A 79 6.51 -5.28 -9.37
CA ARG A 79 7.48 -6.23 -9.93
C ARG A 79 8.60 -5.52 -10.70
N LEU A 80 8.61 -4.18 -10.70
CA LEU A 80 9.60 -3.34 -11.38
C LEU A 80 9.79 -3.67 -12.87
N GLN A 81 8.81 -4.30 -13.53
CA GLN A 81 8.93 -4.84 -14.90
C GLN A 81 9.51 -3.84 -15.90
N LYS A 82 9.03 -2.59 -15.86
CA LYS A 82 9.51 -1.52 -16.75
C LYS A 82 10.92 -1.04 -16.41
N ARG A 83 11.31 -1.06 -15.13
CA ARG A 83 12.58 -0.49 -14.64
C ARG A 83 13.72 -1.52 -14.61
N ALA A 84 13.43 -2.75 -14.20
CA ALA A 84 14.36 -3.87 -14.13
C ALA A 84 14.36 -4.72 -15.41
N GLY A 85 13.67 -4.30 -16.48
CA GLY A 85 13.49 -5.10 -17.69
C GLY A 85 14.78 -5.60 -18.35
N ARG A 86 15.93 -4.92 -18.17
CA ARG A 86 17.23 -5.41 -18.65
C ARG A 86 17.71 -6.65 -17.89
N ILE A 87 17.45 -6.72 -16.58
CA ILE A 87 17.81 -7.84 -15.71
C ILE A 87 16.83 -8.99 -15.95
N ILE A 88 15.53 -8.68 -15.96
CA ILE A 88 14.45 -9.68 -16.08
C ILE A 88 14.58 -10.53 -17.34
N ARG A 89 15.03 -9.95 -18.47
CA ARG A 89 15.18 -10.67 -19.74
C ARG A 89 16.16 -11.84 -19.69
N ASN A 90 17.08 -11.85 -18.73
CA ASN A 90 18.05 -12.93 -18.58
C ASN A 90 17.59 -14.01 -17.60
N ILE A 91 16.51 -13.77 -16.86
CA ILE A 91 16.00 -14.69 -15.85
C ILE A 91 15.03 -15.67 -16.51
N PRO A 92 15.31 -16.99 -16.47
CA PRO A 92 14.37 -18.01 -16.90
C PRO A 92 13.03 -17.89 -16.14
N PRO A 93 11.87 -18.02 -16.81
CA PRO A 93 10.56 -17.93 -16.13
C PRO A 93 10.39 -18.90 -14.95
N GLU A 94 11.02 -20.07 -15.01
CA GLU A 94 11.04 -21.09 -13.96
C GLU A 94 11.80 -20.68 -12.69
N ASP A 95 12.72 -19.72 -12.79
CA ASP A 95 13.49 -19.18 -11.66
C ASP A 95 12.72 -18.06 -10.94
N LEU A 96 11.65 -17.53 -11.54
CA LEU A 96 10.84 -16.50 -10.91
C LEU A 96 10.06 -17.09 -9.72
N PRO A 97 10.11 -16.46 -8.53
CA PRO A 97 9.30 -16.90 -7.40
C PRO A 97 7.81 -16.80 -7.75
N ALA A 98 7.04 -17.74 -7.21
CA ALA A 98 5.59 -17.83 -7.40
C ALA A 98 4.92 -16.48 -7.09
N TRP A 99 4.06 -16.02 -8.01
CA TRP A 99 3.34 -14.76 -7.86
C TRP A 99 2.02 -15.00 -7.11
N PRO A 100 1.77 -14.34 -5.96
CA PRO A 100 0.53 -14.49 -5.22
C PRO A 100 -0.71 -13.84 -5.87
N GLY A 101 -0.57 -13.14 -7.00
CA GLY A 101 -1.69 -12.42 -7.64
C GLY A 101 -1.84 -10.97 -7.18
N TYR A 102 -2.66 -10.19 -7.87
CA TYR A 102 -3.05 -8.86 -7.39
C TYR A 102 -4.25 -9.02 -6.44
N THR A 103 -3.94 -9.32 -5.19
CA THR A 103 -4.90 -9.61 -4.10
C THR A 103 -5.05 -8.39 -3.17
N ILE A 104 -5.92 -8.46 -2.15
CA ILE A 104 -6.13 -7.33 -1.23
C ILE A 104 -4.87 -6.98 -0.42
N GLY A 105 -4.00 -7.96 -0.15
CA GLY A 105 -2.68 -7.74 0.44
C GLY A 105 -1.74 -6.95 -0.47
N SER A 106 -2.02 -6.87 -1.77
CA SER A 106 -1.23 -6.15 -2.77
C SER A 106 -1.60 -4.68 -2.92
N SER A 107 -2.62 -4.18 -2.22
CA SER A 107 -3.12 -2.80 -2.35
C SER A 107 -3.38 -2.10 -1.02
N ILE A 108 -3.48 -0.77 -1.09
CA ILE A 108 -3.83 0.13 0.02
C ILE A 108 -4.71 1.27 -0.51
N VAL A 109 -5.26 2.09 0.39
CA VAL A 109 -5.90 3.35 0.02
C VAL A 109 -5.06 4.56 0.47
N PHE A 110 -4.86 5.50 -0.45
CA PHE A 110 -4.26 6.82 -0.16
C PHE A 110 -5.19 7.96 -0.58
N PRO A 111 -5.02 9.18 -0.05
CA PRO A 111 -5.63 10.36 -0.64
C PRO A 111 -5.31 10.48 -2.14
N GLY A 112 -6.35 10.48 -2.96
CA GLY A 112 -6.28 10.51 -4.42
C GLY A 112 -6.37 11.92 -5.02
N ASN A 113 -6.77 12.92 -4.23
CA ASN A 113 -6.88 14.30 -4.69
C ASN A 113 -5.51 15.00 -4.73
N LYS A 114 -5.29 15.85 -5.73
CA LYS A 114 -4.13 16.75 -5.75
C LYS A 114 -4.35 17.91 -4.77
N VAL A 115 -3.29 18.30 -4.07
CA VAL A 115 -3.24 19.50 -3.23
C VAL A 115 -2.31 20.50 -3.91
N ASP A 116 -2.80 21.73 -4.13
CA ASP A 116 -2.09 22.81 -4.85
C ASP A 116 -1.58 22.41 -6.26
N GLY A 117 -2.32 21.52 -6.94
CA GLY A 117 -1.93 20.99 -8.26
C GLY A 117 -0.69 20.09 -8.26
N LYS A 118 -0.10 19.81 -7.09
CA LYS A 118 1.10 18.97 -6.95
C LYS A 118 0.77 17.49 -7.04
N MET A 119 1.80 16.67 -7.20
CA MET A 119 1.67 15.20 -7.25
C MET A 119 1.05 14.65 -5.96
N THR A 120 0.20 13.64 -6.15
CA THR A 120 -0.31 12.77 -5.08
C THR A 120 0.80 11.89 -4.51
N ILE A 121 0.53 11.17 -3.41
CA ILE A 121 1.47 10.19 -2.84
C ILE A 121 1.84 9.14 -3.89
N ASN A 122 0.84 8.51 -4.51
CA ASN A 122 1.04 7.53 -5.59
C ASN A 122 1.93 8.11 -6.71
N GLY A 123 1.57 9.29 -7.23
CA GLY A 123 2.36 9.94 -8.27
C GLY A 123 3.82 10.19 -7.84
N ALA A 124 4.04 10.76 -6.67
CA ALA A 124 5.39 11.05 -6.19
C ALA A 124 6.23 9.77 -6.00
N ARG A 125 5.61 8.69 -5.53
CA ARG A 125 6.23 7.37 -5.36
C ARG A 125 6.74 6.80 -6.70
N GLY A 126 5.93 6.95 -7.75
CA GLY A 126 6.29 6.51 -9.10
C GLY A 126 7.28 7.43 -9.82
N PHE A 127 7.19 8.74 -9.64
CA PHE A 127 8.16 9.64 -10.26
C PHE A 127 9.53 9.62 -9.57
N SER A 128 9.59 9.29 -8.29
CA SER A 128 10.85 9.23 -7.54
C SER A 128 11.70 8.03 -7.95
N ARG A 129 12.89 8.29 -8.52
CA ARG A 129 13.88 7.22 -8.80
C ARG A 129 14.45 6.59 -7.53
N LYS A 130 14.40 7.31 -6.40
CA LYS A 130 14.83 6.82 -5.09
C LYS A 130 13.83 5.86 -4.44
N ILE A 131 12.60 5.81 -4.93
CA ILE A 131 11.54 4.92 -4.42
C ILE A 131 11.14 3.90 -5.48
N ALA A 132 10.95 4.33 -6.73
CA ALA A 132 10.61 3.46 -7.86
C ALA A 132 9.37 2.58 -7.59
N ASP A 133 8.33 3.16 -6.98
CA ASP A 133 7.11 2.47 -6.54
C ASP A 133 7.26 1.46 -5.40
N ARG A 134 8.47 1.23 -4.88
CA ARG A 134 8.70 0.30 -3.78
C ARG A 134 8.02 0.77 -2.49
N PHE A 135 7.16 -0.08 -1.95
CA PHE A 135 6.37 0.26 -0.78
C PHE A 135 7.15 0.17 0.54
N ASP A 136 8.16 -0.70 0.67
CA ASP A 136 9.06 -0.73 1.83
C ASP A 136 9.81 0.61 2.00
N LEU A 137 10.33 1.17 0.90
CA LEU A 137 10.95 2.50 0.89
C LEU A 137 9.93 3.62 1.17
N THR A 138 8.67 3.43 0.77
CA THR A 138 7.59 4.38 1.06
C THR A 138 7.18 4.33 2.52
N LEU A 139 7.13 3.13 3.11
CA LEU A 139 6.82 2.95 4.52
C LEU A 139 7.92 3.56 5.39
N GLU A 140 9.19 3.46 4.99
CA GLU A 140 10.28 4.19 5.66
C GLU A 140 10.09 5.71 5.59
N CYS A 141 9.62 6.23 4.44
CA CYS A 141 9.28 7.66 4.35
C CYS A 141 8.16 8.05 5.33
N ILE A 142 7.16 7.19 5.50
CA ILE A 142 6.03 7.39 6.42
C ILE A 142 6.52 7.27 7.89
N ARG A 143 7.40 6.32 8.21
CA ARG A 143 8.02 6.17 9.52
C ARG A 143 8.76 7.45 9.93
N ARG A 144 9.65 7.94 9.06
CA ARG A 144 10.38 9.21 9.27
C ARG A 144 9.45 10.42 9.41
N TYR A 145 8.31 10.42 8.72
CA TYR A 145 7.30 11.46 8.87
C TYR A 145 6.74 11.49 10.30
N TYR A 146 6.37 10.34 10.87
CA TYR A 146 5.85 10.25 12.23
C TYR A 146 6.91 10.50 13.30
N ASP A 147 8.18 10.15 13.06
CA ASP A 147 9.30 10.45 13.96
C ASP A 147 9.67 11.95 14.01
N GLY A 148 8.87 12.81 13.37
CA GLY A 148 9.10 14.26 13.36
C GLY A 148 10.19 14.70 12.40
N ARG A 149 10.53 13.87 11.41
CA ARG A 149 11.48 14.18 10.32
C ARG A 149 12.91 14.41 10.81
N GLN A 150 13.33 13.58 11.77
CA GLN A 150 14.71 13.57 12.26
C GLN A 150 15.72 13.28 11.14
N GLU A 151 15.28 12.53 10.12
CA GLU A 151 16.05 12.23 8.93
C GLU A 151 15.31 12.65 7.66
N TRP A 152 16.08 13.02 6.64
CA TRP A 152 15.56 13.39 5.33
C TRP A 152 14.82 12.23 4.65
N SER A 153 13.76 12.52 3.88
CA SER A 153 12.98 11.52 3.14
C SER A 153 12.59 12.02 1.74
N PRO A 154 12.67 11.18 0.69
CA PRO A 154 12.27 11.56 -0.67
C PRO A 154 10.80 11.99 -0.81
N LEU A 155 9.92 11.60 0.12
CA LEU A 155 8.49 11.93 0.07
C LEU A 155 8.06 12.96 1.12
N GLU A 156 9.00 13.56 1.88
CA GLU A 156 8.69 14.45 3.02
C GLU A 156 7.65 15.53 2.68
N ASP A 157 7.92 16.35 1.65
CA ASP A 157 7.02 17.42 1.23
C ASP A 157 5.66 16.90 0.78
N VAL A 158 5.61 15.68 0.23
CA VAL A 158 4.38 15.07 -0.25
C VAL A 158 3.53 14.62 0.93
N LEU A 159 4.12 13.93 1.89
CA LEU A 159 3.43 13.47 3.09
C LEU A 159 2.90 14.65 3.92
N LEU A 160 3.66 15.73 4.05
CA LEU A 160 3.23 16.96 4.74
C LEU A 160 1.96 17.60 4.13
N ARG A 161 1.77 17.50 2.82
CA ARG A 161 0.53 18.00 2.16
C ARG A 161 -0.71 17.22 2.58
N TYR A 162 -0.54 15.97 3.00
CA TYR A 162 -1.61 15.09 3.46
C TYR A 162 -1.57 14.88 4.98
N LYS A 163 -0.97 15.82 5.74
CA LYS A 163 -0.81 15.69 7.20
C LYS A 163 -2.10 15.38 7.96
N GLU A 164 -3.24 15.92 7.52
CA GLU A 164 -4.53 15.68 8.17
C GLU A 164 -5.01 14.23 7.99
N PHE A 165 -4.63 13.58 6.88
CA PHE A 165 -4.87 12.15 6.69
C PHE A 165 -3.98 11.33 7.63
N PHE A 166 -2.68 11.65 7.71
CA PHE A 166 -1.76 10.93 8.60
C PHE A 166 -2.09 11.15 10.09
N ALA A 167 -2.61 12.32 10.47
CA ALA A 167 -3.05 12.59 11.84
C ALA A 167 -4.17 11.65 12.33
N LEU A 168 -4.93 11.02 11.42
CA LEU A 168 -5.97 10.04 11.76
C LEU A 168 -5.41 8.79 12.46
N PHE A 169 -4.11 8.51 12.29
CA PHE A 169 -3.49 7.28 12.75
C PHE A 169 -2.66 7.42 14.04
N CYS A 170 -2.65 8.61 14.65
CA CYS A 170 -1.84 8.99 15.83
C CYS A 170 -0.31 8.96 15.57
N ASP A 171 0.25 7.78 15.32
CA ASP A 171 1.68 7.55 15.16
C ASP A 171 1.96 6.47 14.10
N PHE A 172 3.23 6.11 13.94
CA PHE A 172 3.63 5.10 12.97
C PHE A 172 3.03 3.72 13.25
N ASN A 173 2.97 3.32 14.53
CA ASN A 173 2.41 2.02 14.92
C ASN A 173 0.91 1.98 14.65
N GLY A 174 0.18 3.05 14.99
CA GLY A 174 -1.23 3.18 14.66
C GLY A 174 -1.49 3.14 13.15
N TYR A 175 -0.60 3.71 12.33
CA TYR A 175 -0.67 3.60 10.87
C TYR A 175 -0.45 2.16 10.38
N VAL A 176 0.60 1.50 10.88
CA VAL A 176 0.94 0.11 10.56
C VAL A 176 -0.18 -0.84 10.96
N ASP A 177 -0.71 -0.71 12.17
CA ASP A 177 -1.78 -1.54 12.69
C ASP A 177 -3.08 -1.32 11.92
N PHE A 178 -3.40 -0.07 11.61
CA PHE A 178 -4.59 0.24 10.84
C PHE A 178 -4.54 -0.38 9.43
N PHE A 179 -3.40 -0.31 8.73
CA PHE A 179 -3.26 -0.85 7.38
C PHE A 179 -2.74 -2.29 7.30
N LEU A 180 -2.56 -2.95 8.45
CA LEU A 180 -2.10 -4.34 8.57
C LEU A 180 -0.75 -4.54 7.87
N LEU A 181 0.24 -3.72 8.24
CA LEU A 181 1.57 -3.67 7.62
C LEU A 181 2.69 -4.28 8.48
N GLN A 182 2.35 -4.96 9.58
CA GLN A 182 3.31 -5.49 10.55
C GLN A 182 4.29 -6.49 9.90
N ASP A 183 3.86 -7.22 8.87
CA ASP A 183 4.73 -8.17 8.14
C ASP A 183 5.79 -7.49 7.26
N LEU A 184 5.86 -6.15 7.29
CA LEU A 184 6.92 -5.35 6.67
C LEU A 184 7.88 -4.75 7.70
N LEU A 185 7.75 -5.14 8.97
CA LEU A 185 8.61 -4.69 10.06
C LEU A 185 9.44 -5.86 10.59
N LYS A 186 10.64 -5.54 11.06
CA LYS A 186 11.44 -6.42 11.93
C LYS A 186 10.94 -6.33 13.37
N ASP A 187 11.45 -7.22 14.22
CA ASP A 187 11.11 -7.28 15.65
C ASP A 187 11.44 -5.99 16.42
N ASP A 188 12.41 -5.21 15.96
CA ASP A 188 12.80 -3.92 16.55
C ASP A 188 11.97 -2.72 16.04
N GLY A 189 11.01 -2.96 15.13
CA GLY A 189 10.15 -1.93 14.55
C GLY A 189 10.75 -1.21 13.34
N GLU A 190 11.97 -1.56 12.91
CA GLU A 190 12.51 -1.09 11.64
C GLU A 190 11.81 -1.76 10.45
N ILE A 191 11.88 -1.13 9.27
CA ILE A 191 11.36 -1.73 8.04
C ILE A 191 12.21 -2.94 7.64
N ASP A 192 11.58 -4.07 7.33
CA ASP A 192 12.24 -5.18 6.62
C ASP A 192 12.23 -4.89 5.12
N PHE A 193 13.30 -4.25 4.66
CA PHE A 193 13.43 -3.86 3.26
C PHE A 193 13.50 -5.06 2.32
N PHE A 194 12.84 -4.94 1.17
CA PHE A 194 12.85 -5.94 0.11
C PHE A 194 14.21 -6.04 -0.59
N HIS A 195 15.04 -5.01 -0.47
CA HIS A 195 16.39 -4.94 -1.03
C HIS A 195 17.23 -3.98 -0.19
N ASP A 196 18.56 -4.11 -0.26
CA ASP A 196 19.52 -3.37 0.53
C ASP A 196 19.18 -1.88 0.64
N PHE A 197 19.23 -1.37 1.87
CA PHE A 197 18.88 0.00 2.19
C PHE A 197 20.04 0.69 2.90
N ASP A 198 20.52 1.76 2.28
CA ASP A 198 21.45 2.72 2.87
C ASP A 198 20.88 4.13 2.65
N ASN A 199 19.96 4.58 3.53
CA ASN A 199 19.44 5.95 3.58
C ASN A 199 19.06 6.56 2.22
N PHE A 200 18.35 5.79 1.37
CA PHE A 200 17.97 6.17 0.00
C PHE A 200 19.13 6.52 -0.96
N ASN A 201 20.35 6.04 -0.67
CA ASN A 201 21.53 6.09 -1.53
C ASN A 201 21.64 4.84 -2.40
N THR A 202 21.22 3.67 -1.90
CA THR A 202 21.10 2.46 -2.71
C THR A 202 20.10 2.67 -3.86
N PRO A 203 20.43 2.26 -5.10
CA PRO A 203 19.47 2.26 -6.19
C PRO A 203 18.20 1.50 -5.80
N ALA A 204 17.03 2.13 -5.95
CA ALA A 204 15.76 1.50 -5.58
C ALA A 204 15.46 0.25 -6.42
N VAL A 205 15.97 0.21 -7.65
CA VAL A 205 15.84 -0.93 -8.57
C VAL A 205 17.04 -1.86 -8.36
N PRO A 206 16.85 -3.17 -8.16
CA PRO A 206 17.93 -4.15 -8.15
C PRO A 206 18.86 -4.02 -9.37
N GLN A 207 20.15 -4.29 -9.21
CA GLN A 207 21.17 -4.08 -10.24
C GLN A 207 21.60 -5.36 -10.96
N ASN A 208 21.28 -6.54 -10.42
CA ASN A 208 21.56 -7.84 -11.03
C ASN A 208 20.44 -8.87 -10.76
N GLU A 209 20.58 -10.05 -11.36
CA GLU A 209 19.58 -11.13 -11.30
C GLU A 209 19.36 -11.64 -9.87
N THR A 210 20.42 -11.85 -9.12
CA THR A 210 20.35 -12.31 -7.72
C THR A 210 19.60 -11.31 -6.83
N GLU A 211 19.94 -10.02 -6.92
CA GLU A 211 19.23 -8.98 -6.18
C GLU A 211 17.75 -8.89 -6.57
N TYR A 212 17.45 -9.02 -7.86
CA TYR A 212 16.06 -8.96 -8.35
C TYR A 212 15.23 -10.16 -7.87
N LEU A 213 15.79 -11.37 -7.92
CA LEU A 213 15.12 -12.57 -7.42
C LEU A 213 14.89 -12.50 -5.91
N ASN A 214 15.88 -12.04 -5.13
CA ASN A 214 15.74 -11.82 -3.69
C ASN A 214 14.67 -10.77 -3.37
N TYR A 215 14.68 -9.64 -4.09
CA TYR A 215 13.66 -8.60 -4.00
C TYR A 215 12.26 -9.15 -4.22
N LEU A 216 12.09 -9.89 -5.32
CA LEU A 216 10.78 -10.41 -5.70
C LEU A 216 10.29 -11.48 -4.73
N ALA A 217 11.20 -12.32 -4.22
CA ALA A 217 10.87 -13.32 -3.20
C ALA A 217 10.37 -12.65 -1.92
N LYS A 218 11.12 -11.67 -1.37
CA LYS A 218 10.69 -10.92 -0.18
C LYS A 218 9.36 -10.19 -0.40
N SER A 219 9.20 -9.51 -1.54
CA SER A 219 7.96 -8.79 -1.84
C SER A 219 6.76 -9.74 -1.91
N ASN A 220 6.91 -10.90 -2.54
CA ASN A 220 5.83 -11.89 -2.63
C ASN A 220 5.52 -12.52 -1.27
N SER A 221 6.54 -12.81 -0.46
CA SER A 221 6.35 -13.31 0.91
C SER A 221 5.58 -12.33 1.78
N PHE A 222 5.87 -11.03 1.68
CA PHE A 222 5.11 -9.99 2.38
C PHE A 222 3.62 -10.00 1.97
N ILE A 223 3.31 -10.11 0.68
CA ILE A 223 1.91 -10.15 0.21
C ILE A 223 1.18 -11.34 0.81
N SER A 224 1.79 -12.53 0.76
CA SER A 224 1.21 -13.75 1.32
C SER A 224 0.98 -13.63 2.83
N ALA A 225 1.94 -13.07 3.57
CA ALA A 225 1.80 -12.84 5.01
C ALA A 225 0.69 -11.83 5.32
N ARG A 226 0.65 -10.71 4.57
CA ARG A 226 -0.38 -9.68 4.74
C ARG A 226 -1.78 -10.19 4.39
N ASN A 227 -1.92 -11.06 3.40
CA ASN A 227 -3.19 -11.75 3.11
C ASN A 227 -3.65 -12.58 4.31
N ALA A 228 -2.77 -13.42 4.88
CA ALA A 228 -3.10 -14.20 6.07
C ALA A 228 -3.49 -13.31 7.27
N ARG A 229 -2.84 -12.15 7.41
CA ARG A 229 -3.19 -11.15 8.44
C ARG A 229 -4.57 -10.54 8.20
N ILE A 230 -4.89 -10.19 6.95
CA ILE A 230 -6.21 -9.68 6.57
C ILE A 230 -7.29 -10.72 6.84
N ASP A 231 -7.05 -12.00 6.53
CA ASP A 231 -7.98 -13.08 6.86
C ASP A 231 -8.24 -13.16 8.36
N GLY A 232 -7.18 -13.13 9.18
CA GLY A 232 -7.30 -13.13 10.63
C GLY A 232 -8.06 -11.92 11.17
N GLU A 233 -7.81 -10.72 10.63
CA GLU A 233 -8.55 -9.50 10.97
C GLU A 233 -10.05 -9.66 10.66
N MET A 234 -10.41 -10.18 9.49
CA MET A 234 -11.81 -10.34 9.11
C MET A 234 -12.53 -11.42 9.92
N GLN A 235 -11.83 -12.48 10.32
CA GLN A 235 -12.36 -13.50 11.24
C GLN A 235 -12.65 -12.93 12.64
N ASN A 236 -11.85 -11.96 13.11
CA ASN A 236 -12.05 -11.32 14.41
C ASN A 236 -13.21 -10.30 14.43
N ARG A 237 -13.70 -9.88 13.26
CA ARG A 237 -14.84 -8.94 13.14
C ARG A 237 -16.19 -9.63 13.02
N ALA A 238 -16.21 -10.85 12.49
CA ALA A 238 -17.39 -11.71 12.36
C ALA A 238 -17.84 -12.26 13.72
#